data_AF-A0A519YGK2-F1
#
_entry.id   AF-A0A519YGK2-F1
#
_cell.length_a   1.000
_cell.length_b   1.000
_cell.length_c   1.000
_cell.angle_alpha   90.00
_cell.angle_beta   90.00
_cell.angle_gamma   90.00
#
_symmetry.space_group_name_H-M   'P 1'
#
loop_
_entity.id
_entity.type
_entity.pdbx_description
1 polymer ?
#
loop_
_entity_poly.entity_id
_entity_poly.type
_entity_poly.pdbx_seq_one_letter_code
_entity_poly.pdbx_strand_id
1 'polypeptide(L)'
;MSLKPLALFVNHDGVSSRASVTCQYKCGNACSHDVPNTSQGEYFRDIARTALSRRGMLRGTGMAVLAVGAGSALVACSDNSGSGSGSATGGSDGAAPAGTSFDAVAPNTEDAVVVPDGYEQAVVIRWGDPVLPGAPAFDFDNQTAQAQAQQFGFNNDFAGLLPVDGQPNTFLLVVNHEYTTEPFMFTGYDAENPSPEQFQTALAAHGLSVVQVKGESASGALTPGFGPYNRRITATTEFVVTGPAAGSDFLKTSADPTGTKVLGTLNNCSGGVTPWGTVLSGEENFNQYFANAELVADPAAAARLKRYGVEGAASERKWERFDKRFDLAQEPNEVNRFGYVVEVDPWDATSAPVKHTALGRFKHEAATIHVTDDGTVVAYSGDDERFDYMYKFVSSRKMMDGNSQAAVRNNMTLLDAGTLYVAKFSGNSPDEIDGSGTLPSSGTFDGTGEWIPLLRTGEDGRGESLVDGMSAEEVAVFTRQAGDKVGATKMDRPEDFEPSPTTGKVYVALTNNTKRGVDGAAAADEA
;
A
#
# COMPACT_ATOMS: atom_id res chain seq x y z
N MET A 1 23.74 17.47 31.56
CA MET A 1 22.62 16.52 31.39
C MET A 1 21.49 17.29 30.74
N SER A 2 21.41 17.24 29.41
CA SER A 2 20.29 17.82 28.69
C SER A 2 19.11 16.86 28.86
N LEU A 3 18.01 17.35 29.41
CA LEU A 3 16.78 16.59 29.53
C LEU A 3 16.35 16.21 28.10
N LYS A 4 16.40 14.93 27.75
CA LYS A 4 15.75 14.42 26.54
C LYS A 4 14.28 14.84 26.64
N PRO A 5 13.73 15.61 25.68
CA PRO A 5 12.30 15.85 25.66
C PRO A 5 11.65 14.49 25.44
N LEU A 6 10.98 13.98 26.48
CA LEU A 6 10.09 12.85 26.33
C LEU A 6 9.05 13.25 25.29
N ALA A 7 8.83 12.42 24.27
CA ALA A 7 7.76 12.54 23.28
C ALA A 7 6.33 12.54 23.90
N LEU A 8 6.21 12.55 25.23
CA LEU A 8 5.00 12.61 26.04
C LEU A 8 4.19 13.92 25.89
N PHE A 9 4.70 14.94 25.18
CA PHE A 9 4.00 16.22 25.01
C PHE A 9 3.50 16.51 23.59
N VAL A 10 3.66 15.57 22.65
CA VAL A 10 2.96 15.66 21.37
C VAL A 10 1.62 14.98 21.55
N ASN A 11 0.55 15.76 21.78
CA ASN A 11 -0.81 15.25 21.65
C ASN A 11 -1.02 14.92 20.17
N HIS A 12 -0.89 13.65 19.80
CA HIS A 12 -1.48 13.13 18.58
C HIS A 12 -2.97 12.93 18.85
N ASP A 13 -3.79 13.89 18.45
CA ASP A 13 -5.26 13.79 18.52
C ASP A 13 -5.85 12.93 17.37
N GLY A 14 -4.99 12.30 16.57
CA GLY A 14 -5.37 11.52 15.40
C GLY A 14 -5.89 12.36 14.23
N VAL A 15 -5.84 13.70 14.34
CA VAL A 15 -6.26 14.61 13.27
C VAL A 15 -5.06 14.87 12.37
N SER A 16 -5.19 14.44 11.11
CA SER A 16 -4.19 14.72 10.08
C SER A 16 -3.97 16.22 9.94
N SER A 17 -2.72 16.67 10.06
CA SER A 17 -2.32 18.05 9.73
C SER A 17 -2.09 18.26 8.24
N ARG A 18 -2.46 17.28 7.38
CA ARG A 18 -2.34 17.40 5.92
C ARG A 18 -3.24 18.54 5.43
N ALA A 19 -2.75 19.28 4.45
CA ALA A 19 -3.56 20.29 3.77
C ALA A 19 -4.77 19.63 3.08
N SER A 20 -5.93 20.30 3.08
CA SER A 20 -7.16 19.72 2.50
C SER A 20 -7.00 19.36 1.03
N VAL A 21 -6.23 20.17 0.28
CA VAL A 21 -5.90 19.92 -1.13
C VAL A 21 -5.10 18.63 -1.31
N THR A 22 -4.21 18.28 -0.39
CA THR A 22 -3.51 16.99 -0.42
C THR A 22 -4.49 15.85 -0.23
N CYS A 23 -5.42 15.95 0.72
CA CYS A 23 -6.46 14.92 0.90
C CYS A 23 -7.36 14.78 -0.33
N GLN A 24 -7.73 15.90 -0.95
CA GLN A 24 -8.58 15.94 -2.14
C GLN A 24 -7.95 15.22 -3.32
N TYR A 25 -6.66 15.45 -3.60
CA TYR A 25 -6.01 14.92 -4.80
C TYR A 25 -5.22 13.63 -4.59
N LYS A 26 -4.68 13.36 -3.39
CA LYS A 26 -3.96 12.10 -3.10
C LYS A 26 -4.93 10.93 -3.03
N CYS A 27 -5.92 11.02 -2.13
CA CYS A 27 -6.82 9.91 -1.80
C CYS A 27 -8.31 10.24 -1.98
N GLY A 28 -8.65 11.26 -2.77
CA GLY A 28 -10.05 11.59 -3.07
C GLY A 28 -10.88 11.92 -1.84
N ASN A 29 -10.31 12.57 -0.82
CA ASN A 29 -10.95 12.84 0.48
C ASN A 29 -11.48 11.58 1.19
N ALA A 30 -10.87 10.40 1.03
CA ALA A 30 -11.33 9.12 1.58
C ALA A 30 -11.83 9.18 3.04
N CYS A 31 -11.19 10.00 3.88
CA CYS A 31 -11.58 10.17 5.28
C CYS A 31 -13.00 10.75 5.50
N SER A 32 -13.52 11.48 4.51
CA SER A 32 -14.83 12.17 4.50
C SER A 32 -15.95 11.32 3.89
N HIS A 33 -15.62 10.19 3.25
CA HIS A 33 -16.60 9.26 2.68
C HIS A 33 -16.99 8.19 3.70
N ASP A 34 -18.14 7.54 3.44
CA ASP A 34 -18.52 6.32 4.15
C ASP A 34 -17.51 5.21 3.85
N VAL A 35 -17.31 4.31 4.82
CA VAL A 35 -16.44 3.15 4.65
C VAL A 35 -17.07 2.18 3.63
N PRO A 36 -16.39 1.86 2.51
CA PRO A 36 -16.93 0.95 1.50
C PRO A 36 -17.11 -0.50 1.98
N ASN A 37 -16.24 -0.96 2.89
CA ASN A 37 -16.35 -2.30 3.48
C ASN A 37 -17.47 -2.41 4.53
N THR A 38 -18.68 -2.73 4.08
CA THR A 38 -19.86 -2.96 4.93
C THR A 38 -20.09 -4.43 5.29
N SER A 39 -19.14 -5.32 4.99
CA SER A 39 -19.29 -6.76 5.22
C SER A 39 -19.51 -7.07 6.71
N GLN A 40 -20.30 -8.10 6.99
CA GLN A 40 -20.49 -8.61 8.36
C GLN A 40 -19.33 -9.52 8.81
N GLY A 41 -18.21 -9.52 8.07
CA GLY A 41 -17.02 -10.30 8.40
C GLY A 41 -16.58 -10.03 9.83
N GLU A 42 -16.10 -11.08 10.50
CA GLU A 42 -15.80 -11.00 11.93
C GLU A 42 -14.74 -9.92 12.18
N TYR A 43 -15.08 -8.96 13.05
CA TYR A 43 -14.08 -8.11 13.67
C TYR A 43 -13.23 -8.99 14.58
N PHE A 44 -11.96 -8.64 14.81
CA PHE A 44 -11.06 -9.45 15.62
C PHE A 44 -11.66 -9.87 16.97
N ARG A 45 -12.41 -8.97 17.61
CA ARG A 45 -13.14 -9.23 18.86
C ARG A 45 -14.15 -10.38 18.76
N ASP A 46 -14.86 -10.52 17.65
CA ASP A 46 -15.92 -11.52 17.49
C ASP A 46 -15.35 -12.94 17.29
N ILE A 47 -14.16 -13.05 16.70
CA ILE A 47 -13.40 -14.31 16.57
C ILE A 47 -12.93 -14.81 17.93
N ALA A 48 -12.38 -13.92 18.76
CA ALA A 48 -11.78 -14.29 20.03
C ALA A 48 -12.85 -14.79 21.04
N ARG A 49 -14.05 -14.19 21.04
CA ARG A 49 -15.20 -14.69 21.81
C ARG A 49 -15.64 -16.09 21.38
N THR A 50 -15.59 -16.39 20.08
CA THR A 50 -15.98 -17.70 19.54
C THR A 50 -14.94 -18.78 19.87
N ALA A 51 -13.64 -18.46 19.85
CA ALA A 51 -12.57 -19.37 20.25
C ALA A 51 -12.61 -19.70 21.76
N LEU A 52 -12.94 -18.72 22.61
CA LEU A 52 -13.09 -18.90 24.05
C LEU A 52 -14.36 -19.70 24.42
N SER A 53 -15.48 -19.53 23.71
CA SER A 53 -16.69 -20.34 23.95
C SER A 53 -16.47 -21.82 23.65
N ARG A 54 -15.71 -22.14 22.60
CA ARG A 54 -15.30 -23.52 22.26
C ARG A 54 -14.34 -24.11 23.32
N ARG A 55 -13.39 -23.33 23.85
CA ARG A 55 -12.52 -23.76 24.96
C ARG A 55 -13.25 -23.89 26.30
N GLY A 56 -14.26 -23.06 26.55
CA GLY A 56 -15.15 -23.18 27.71
C GLY A 56 -16.03 -24.43 27.66
N MET A 57 -16.51 -24.81 26.48
CA MET A 57 -17.32 -26.01 26.26
C MET A 57 -16.50 -27.31 26.43
N LEU A 58 -15.19 -27.30 26.10
CA LEU A 58 -14.27 -28.42 26.34
C LEU A 58 -13.83 -28.56 27.81
N ARG A 59 -14.05 -27.56 28.66
CA ARG A 59 -13.85 -27.65 30.12
C ARG A 59 -15.14 -28.01 30.89
N GLY A 60 -16.28 -28.13 30.21
CA GLY A 60 -17.60 -28.32 30.81
C GLY A 60 -18.05 -29.76 31.10
N THR A 61 -17.26 -30.80 30.81
CA THR A 61 -17.65 -32.22 30.97
C THR A 61 -16.88 -33.00 32.05
N GLY A 62 -16.46 -32.33 33.13
CA GLY A 62 -15.87 -32.98 34.30
C GLY A 62 -16.58 -32.59 35.60
N MET A 63 -17.63 -33.31 35.98
CA MET A 63 -18.30 -33.13 37.28
C MET A 63 -17.44 -33.66 38.46
N ALA A 64 -17.27 -32.76 39.44
CA ALA A 64 -17.41 -32.95 40.89
C ALA A 64 -16.60 -34.03 41.64
N VAL A 65 -15.70 -33.57 42.54
CA VAL A 65 -15.68 -34.02 43.94
C VAL A 65 -15.43 -32.81 44.86
N LEU A 66 -16.38 -32.58 45.78
CA LEU A 66 -16.31 -31.65 46.91
C LEU A 66 -15.37 -32.21 48.00
N ALA A 67 -14.55 -31.34 48.62
CA ALA A 67 -14.15 -31.51 50.01
C ALA A 67 -13.86 -30.15 50.66
N VAL A 68 -14.55 -29.94 51.79
CA VAL A 68 -14.65 -28.74 52.64
C VAL A 68 -13.51 -28.68 53.68
N GLY A 69 -13.09 -27.47 54.06
CA GLY A 69 -12.37 -27.19 55.33
C GLY A 69 -11.44 -25.97 55.21
N ALA A 70 -11.90 -24.74 55.42
CA ALA A 70 -12.10 -24.02 56.70
C ALA A 70 -10.81 -23.46 57.34
N GLY A 71 -10.70 -22.12 57.36
CA GLY A 71 -10.09 -21.38 58.47
C GLY A 71 -9.00 -20.36 58.13
N SER A 72 -9.38 -19.11 57.89
CA SER A 72 -9.08 -17.95 58.77
C SER A 72 -9.18 -16.64 57.97
N ALA A 73 -10.10 -15.77 58.41
CA ALA A 73 -10.34 -14.44 57.88
C ALA A 73 -9.72 -13.36 58.78
N LEU A 74 -9.75 -12.12 58.26
CA LEU A 74 -9.52 -10.81 58.89
C LEU A 74 -8.05 -10.34 58.80
N VAL A 75 -7.68 -9.15 58.30
CA VAL A 75 -8.25 -7.81 58.47
C VAL A 75 -7.82 -6.88 57.30
N ALA A 76 -8.68 -5.90 57.00
CA ALA A 76 -8.52 -4.82 56.04
C ALA A 76 -7.75 -3.58 56.58
N CYS A 77 -7.43 -2.67 55.64
CA CYS A 77 -7.08 -1.24 55.78
C CYS A 77 -5.59 -0.86 55.92
N SER A 78 -5.02 -0.25 54.88
CA SER A 78 -4.69 1.20 54.88
C SER A 78 -4.06 1.62 53.56
N ASP A 79 -4.48 2.79 53.08
CA ASP A 79 -3.99 3.54 51.93
C ASP A 79 -2.47 3.74 51.90
N ASN A 80 -1.90 3.78 50.70
CA ASN A 80 -1.02 4.88 50.35
C ASN A 80 -1.07 5.18 48.85
N SER A 81 -1.43 6.42 48.55
CA SER A 81 -1.31 7.07 47.25
C SER A 81 0.13 6.95 46.75
N GLY A 82 0.29 6.34 45.58
CA GLY A 82 1.59 6.21 44.92
C GLY A 82 1.37 6.15 43.43
N SER A 83 1.62 7.29 42.76
CA SER A 83 1.82 7.38 41.33
C SER A 83 2.89 6.36 40.91
N GLY A 84 2.44 5.23 40.35
CA GLY A 84 3.30 4.22 39.77
C GLY A 84 3.56 4.57 38.32
N SER A 85 4.56 5.43 38.08
CA SER A 85 5.24 5.50 36.78
C SER A 85 5.91 4.15 36.54
N GLY A 86 5.25 3.28 35.78
CA GLY A 86 5.84 2.08 35.22
C GLY A 86 6.84 2.47 34.14
N SER A 87 8.02 2.94 34.57
CA SER A 87 9.16 3.12 33.68
C SER A 87 9.60 1.74 33.22
N ALA A 88 9.22 1.37 32.00
CA ALA A 88 9.81 0.25 31.30
C ALA A 88 11.27 0.59 30.99
N THR A 89 12.16 0.42 31.98
CA THR A 89 13.60 0.37 31.76
C THR A 89 13.92 -0.99 31.14
N GLY A 90 13.58 -1.16 29.87
CA GLY A 90 14.22 -2.14 29.01
C GLY A 90 15.65 -1.68 28.75
N GLY A 91 16.56 -1.99 29.68
CA GLY A 91 17.98 -1.85 29.46
C GLY A 91 18.42 -2.86 28.40
N SER A 92 18.56 -2.42 27.16
CA SER A 92 19.46 -3.06 26.22
C SER A 92 20.83 -2.38 26.37
N ASP A 93 21.77 -3.05 27.03
CA ASP A 93 23.20 -2.74 27.02
C ASP A 93 23.85 -2.98 25.63
N GLY A 94 23.08 -2.83 24.55
CA GLY A 94 23.57 -2.92 23.17
C GLY A 94 23.94 -1.53 22.67
N ALA A 95 25.14 -1.37 22.11
CA ALA A 95 25.45 -0.19 21.31
C ALA A 95 24.35 -0.01 20.25
N ALA A 96 23.86 1.22 20.09
CA ALA A 96 22.86 1.53 19.07
C ALA A 96 23.37 1.04 17.69
N PRO A 97 22.50 0.48 16.83
CA PRO A 97 22.89 0.07 15.48
C PRO A 97 23.67 1.18 14.77
N ALA A 98 24.71 0.81 14.02
CA ALA A 98 25.49 1.77 13.26
C ALA A 98 24.56 2.65 12.38
N GLY A 99 24.77 3.97 12.40
CA GLY A 99 23.93 4.93 11.68
C GLY A 99 22.67 5.42 12.42
N THR A 100 22.34 4.84 13.59
CA THR A 100 21.21 5.31 14.42
C THR A 100 21.65 6.13 15.65
N SER A 101 22.95 6.42 15.74
CA SER A 101 23.56 7.18 16.84
C SER A 101 23.56 8.68 16.55
N PHE A 102 22.38 9.28 16.42
CA PHE A 102 22.21 10.72 16.24
C PHE A 102 21.21 11.27 17.27
N ASP A 103 21.31 12.55 17.59
CA ASP A 103 20.32 13.22 18.43
C ASP A 103 19.04 13.44 17.62
N ALA A 104 17.91 12.97 18.16
CA ALA A 104 16.62 13.08 17.50
C ALA A 104 16.23 14.55 17.28
N VAL A 105 15.82 14.88 16.06
CA VAL A 105 15.30 16.21 15.70
C VAL A 105 13.95 16.41 16.36
N ALA A 106 13.74 17.56 17.00
CA ALA A 106 12.46 17.90 17.60
C ALA A 106 11.40 18.22 16.52
N PRO A 107 10.12 17.83 16.73
CA PRO A 107 9.03 18.26 15.87
C PRO A 107 8.98 19.78 15.76
N ASN A 108 8.79 20.28 14.54
CA ASN A 108 8.71 21.71 14.24
C ASN A 108 7.75 21.94 13.07
N THR A 109 7.47 23.21 12.75
CA THR A 109 6.57 23.62 11.66
C THR A 109 7.29 24.51 10.64
N GLU A 110 8.60 24.37 10.52
CA GLU A 110 9.38 25.15 9.56
C GLU A 110 9.12 24.62 8.14
N ASP A 111 9.09 25.51 7.15
CA ASP A 111 9.06 25.14 5.73
C ASP A 111 10.48 24.77 5.27
N ALA A 112 11.05 23.78 5.95
CA ALA A 112 12.40 23.29 5.75
C ALA A 112 12.49 21.84 6.24
N VAL A 113 13.32 21.05 5.56
CA VAL A 113 13.71 19.73 6.07
C VAL A 113 14.83 19.96 7.08
N VAL A 114 14.56 19.69 8.35
CA VAL A 114 15.53 19.81 9.46
C VAL A 114 16.17 18.44 9.72
N VAL A 115 17.50 18.37 9.65
CA VAL A 115 18.29 17.13 9.82
C VAL A 115 19.12 17.17 11.12
N PRO A 116 19.53 16.01 11.68
CA PRO A 116 20.39 15.98 12.86
C PRO A 116 21.74 16.65 12.65
N ASP A 117 22.39 17.10 13.73
CA ASP A 117 23.75 17.65 13.68
C ASP A 117 24.72 16.65 13.00
N GLY A 118 25.54 17.17 12.08
CA GLY A 118 26.49 16.36 11.30
C GLY A 118 25.90 15.67 10.07
N TYR A 119 24.60 15.84 9.78
CA TYR A 119 23.96 15.41 8.55
C TYR A 119 23.80 16.56 7.56
N GLU A 120 23.76 16.21 6.27
CA GLU A 120 23.52 17.14 5.16
C GLU A 120 22.35 16.62 4.30
N GLN A 121 21.77 17.51 3.51
CA GLN A 121 20.73 17.17 2.54
C GLN A 121 20.94 17.94 1.25
N ALA A 122 20.46 17.36 0.15
CA ALA A 122 20.48 17.99 -1.16
C ALA A 122 19.26 17.56 -1.97
N VAL A 123 18.81 18.43 -2.87
CA VAL A 123 17.81 18.05 -3.86
C VAL A 123 18.48 17.28 -4.99
N VAL A 124 18.03 16.05 -5.23
CA VAL A 124 18.51 15.22 -6.35
C VAL A 124 17.83 15.63 -7.65
N ILE A 125 16.50 15.55 -7.70
CA ILE A 125 15.68 15.87 -8.88
C ILE A 125 14.31 16.39 -8.42
N ARG A 126 13.65 17.22 -9.23
CA ARG A 126 12.35 17.85 -8.93
C ARG A 126 11.37 17.62 -10.08
N TRP A 127 10.07 17.77 -9.80
CA TRP A 127 9.04 17.83 -10.84
C TRP A 127 9.44 18.80 -11.96
N GLY A 128 9.26 18.36 -13.21
CA GLY A 128 9.60 19.14 -14.39
C GLY A 128 11.06 19.01 -14.85
N ASP A 129 11.97 18.49 -14.01
CA ASP A 129 13.36 18.31 -14.42
C ASP A 129 13.47 17.29 -15.58
N PRO A 130 14.39 17.49 -16.54
CA PRO A 130 14.62 16.56 -17.64
C PRO A 130 14.93 15.13 -17.19
N VAL A 131 14.17 14.16 -17.68
CA VAL A 131 14.48 12.72 -17.54
C VAL A 131 15.06 12.17 -18.83
N LEU A 132 14.49 12.52 -19.98
CA LEU A 132 14.95 12.04 -21.27
C LEU A 132 15.90 13.03 -21.96
N PRO A 133 16.89 12.55 -22.75
CA PRO A 133 17.70 13.43 -23.58
C PRO A 133 16.83 14.30 -24.50
N GLY A 134 17.06 15.61 -24.47
CA GLY A 134 16.29 16.56 -25.29
C GLY A 134 14.96 17.00 -24.70
N ALA A 135 14.59 16.54 -23.49
CA ALA A 135 13.45 17.09 -22.78
C ALA A 135 13.64 18.62 -22.59
N PRO A 136 12.60 19.42 -22.83
CA PRO A 136 12.68 20.86 -22.64
C PRO A 136 12.91 21.18 -21.16
N ALA A 137 13.52 22.35 -20.88
CA ALA A 137 13.54 22.90 -19.54
C ALA A 137 12.10 23.09 -19.03
N PHE A 138 11.89 22.91 -17.73
CA PHE A 138 10.59 23.13 -17.12
C PHE A 138 10.14 24.58 -17.32
N ASP A 139 8.98 24.76 -17.93
CA ASP A 139 8.31 26.06 -18.10
C ASP A 139 6.95 25.95 -17.40
N PHE A 140 6.89 26.48 -16.18
CA PHE A 140 5.70 26.40 -15.33
C PHE A 140 4.47 27.03 -15.99
N ASP A 141 4.64 28.13 -16.73
CA ASP A 141 3.55 28.89 -17.33
C ASP A 141 3.07 28.30 -18.67
N ASN A 142 3.92 27.52 -19.35
CA ASN A 142 3.63 26.97 -20.69
C ASN A 142 3.86 25.45 -20.76
N GLN A 143 3.38 24.72 -19.75
CA GLN A 143 3.46 23.26 -19.73
C GLN A 143 2.68 22.63 -20.89
N THR A 144 3.20 21.49 -21.38
CA THR A 144 2.52 20.66 -22.37
C THR A 144 2.69 19.19 -22.03
N ALA A 145 1.76 18.35 -22.48
CA ALA A 145 1.82 16.90 -22.27
C ALA A 145 3.07 16.29 -22.90
N GLN A 146 3.52 16.81 -24.05
CA GLN A 146 4.70 16.33 -24.77
C GLN A 146 5.99 16.67 -24.02
N ALA A 147 6.06 17.83 -23.37
CA ALA A 147 7.16 18.19 -22.47
C ALA A 147 7.13 17.31 -21.22
N GLN A 148 5.98 17.26 -20.54
CA GLN A 148 5.82 16.55 -19.29
C GLN A 148 6.12 15.04 -19.43
N ALA A 149 5.79 14.41 -20.56
CA ALA A 149 6.10 13.01 -20.84
C ALA A 149 7.60 12.69 -20.92
N GLN A 150 8.48 13.71 -20.93
CA GLN A 150 9.94 13.58 -20.95
C GLN A 150 10.61 14.09 -19.67
N GLN A 151 9.83 14.70 -18.78
CA GLN A 151 10.27 15.33 -17.54
C GLN A 151 9.89 14.49 -16.32
N PHE A 152 10.47 14.75 -15.16
CA PHE A 152 10.12 14.10 -13.90
C PHE A 152 8.67 14.43 -13.53
N GLY A 153 7.93 13.45 -13.02
CA GLY A 153 6.51 13.58 -12.70
C GLY A 153 6.22 14.38 -11.42
N PHE A 154 4.95 14.47 -11.06
CA PHE A 154 4.45 15.29 -9.95
C PHE A 154 4.15 14.42 -8.71
N ASN A 155 4.34 14.99 -7.51
CA ASN A 155 4.22 14.30 -6.21
C ASN A 155 4.93 12.95 -6.20
N ASN A 156 6.27 13.02 -6.15
CA ASN A 156 7.06 11.81 -5.99
C ASN A 156 6.69 11.08 -4.70
N ASP A 157 6.56 9.76 -4.79
CA ASP A 157 6.34 8.88 -3.64
C ASP A 157 7.54 7.92 -3.51
N PHE A 158 7.35 6.60 -3.52
CA PHE A 158 8.43 5.60 -3.46
C PHE A 158 9.66 5.97 -4.30
N ALA A 159 10.85 5.80 -3.72
CA ALA A 159 12.13 6.00 -4.39
C ALA A 159 13.09 4.83 -4.11
N GLY A 160 13.38 4.04 -5.14
CA GLY A 160 14.35 2.95 -5.12
C GLY A 160 15.66 3.34 -5.79
N LEU A 161 16.80 3.10 -5.13
CA LEU A 161 18.14 3.36 -5.68
C LEU A 161 18.85 2.04 -5.98
N LEU A 162 19.06 1.74 -7.26
CA LEU A 162 19.66 0.49 -7.73
C LEU A 162 21.06 0.73 -8.29
N PRO A 163 22.12 0.08 -7.79
CA PRO A 163 23.47 0.25 -8.32
C PRO A 163 23.61 -0.31 -9.74
N VAL A 164 24.29 0.43 -10.62
CA VAL A 164 24.61 -0.05 -11.97
C VAL A 164 25.88 -0.90 -11.92
N ASP A 165 25.73 -2.18 -12.24
CA ASP A 165 26.84 -3.13 -12.19
C ASP A 165 28.04 -2.69 -13.04
N GLY A 166 29.23 -2.82 -12.46
CA GLY A 166 30.49 -2.43 -13.10
C GLY A 166 30.70 -0.93 -13.26
N GLN A 167 29.79 -0.07 -12.78
CA GLN A 167 29.91 1.38 -12.83
C GLN A 167 29.94 2.00 -11.43
N PRO A 168 31.14 2.31 -10.88
CA PRO A 168 31.28 2.86 -9.54
C PRO A 168 30.46 4.15 -9.35
N ASN A 169 29.68 4.23 -8.28
CA ASN A 169 28.80 5.35 -7.95
C ASN A 169 27.83 5.75 -9.09
N THR A 170 27.41 4.82 -9.93
CA THR A 170 26.29 5.06 -10.86
C THR A 170 25.11 4.23 -10.39
N PHE A 171 23.93 4.83 -10.36
CA PHE A 171 22.70 4.18 -9.92
C PHE A 171 21.55 4.50 -10.88
N LEU A 172 20.52 3.67 -10.87
CA LEU A 172 19.17 4.01 -11.34
C LEU A 172 18.33 4.40 -10.13
N LEU A 173 17.78 5.61 -10.16
CA LEU A 173 16.77 6.08 -9.23
C LEU A 173 15.40 5.86 -9.90
N VAL A 174 14.59 4.95 -9.34
CA VAL A 174 13.24 4.65 -9.82
C VAL A 174 12.25 5.25 -8.84
N VAL A 175 11.37 6.12 -9.33
CA VAL A 175 10.49 6.94 -8.49
C VAL A 175 9.06 6.88 -8.99
N ASN A 176 8.11 6.67 -8.07
CA ASN A 176 6.69 6.75 -8.33
C ASN A 176 6.22 8.21 -8.35
N HIS A 177 5.19 8.50 -9.16
CA HIS A 177 4.48 9.78 -9.22
C HIS A 177 3.00 9.51 -8.99
N GLU A 178 2.59 9.66 -7.74
CA GLU A 178 1.33 9.13 -7.24
C GLU A 178 0.13 9.89 -7.81
N TYR A 179 0.11 11.22 -7.68
CA TYR A 179 -1.03 12.03 -8.10
C TYR A 179 -0.61 13.41 -8.57
N THR A 180 -1.43 14.04 -9.40
CA THR A 180 -1.32 15.46 -9.73
C THR A 180 -2.19 16.32 -8.81
N THR A 181 -1.76 17.57 -8.63
CA THR A 181 -2.58 18.63 -8.01
C THR A 181 -2.71 19.76 -9.00
N GLU A 182 -3.73 19.72 -9.84
CA GLU A 182 -3.92 20.65 -10.96
C GLU A 182 -3.93 22.13 -10.54
N PRO A 183 -4.52 22.54 -9.39
CA PRO A 183 -4.41 23.92 -8.89
C PRO A 183 -2.98 24.38 -8.59
N PHE A 184 -2.05 23.45 -8.31
CA PHE A 184 -0.63 23.75 -8.12
C PHE A 184 0.17 23.64 -9.41
N MET A 185 -0.30 22.85 -10.36
CA MET A 185 0.34 22.68 -11.65
C MET A 185 0.04 23.83 -12.62
N PHE A 186 -1.14 24.46 -12.55
CA PHE A 186 -1.56 25.43 -13.58
C PHE A 186 -2.04 26.75 -12.98
N THR A 187 -1.44 27.86 -13.42
CA THR A 187 -1.92 29.21 -13.10
C THR A 187 -3.36 29.39 -13.57
N GLY A 188 -4.25 29.79 -12.66
CA GLY A 188 -5.65 30.07 -12.97
C GLY A 188 -6.48 28.82 -13.32
N TYR A 189 -6.08 27.64 -12.83
CA TYR A 189 -6.85 26.40 -13.00
C TYR A 189 -8.33 26.57 -12.60
N ASP A 190 -9.23 26.27 -13.53
CA ASP A 190 -10.68 26.19 -13.29
C ASP A 190 -11.07 24.72 -13.13
N ALA A 191 -11.26 24.28 -11.88
CA ALA A 191 -11.69 22.92 -11.57
C ALA A 191 -13.03 22.55 -12.23
N GLU A 192 -13.88 23.55 -12.53
CA GLU A 192 -15.13 23.29 -13.21
C GLU A 192 -14.96 23.02 -14.71
N ASN A 193 -13.94 23.60 -15.32
CA ASN A 193 -13.68 23.56 -16.75
C ASN A 193 -12.18 23.33 -17.06
N PRO A 194 -11.62 22.18 -16.68
CA PRO A 194 -10.25 21.83 -17.08
C PRO A 194 -10.13 21.84 -18.61
N SER A 195 -8.95 22.18 -19.14
CA SER A 195 -8.69 22.12 -20.57
C SER A 195 -8.19 20.73 -20.99
N PRO A 196 -8.34 20.34 -22.27
CA PRO A 196 -7.74 19.11 -22.79
C PRO A 196 -6.21 19.05 -22.60
N GLU A 197 -5.50 20.18 -22.69
CA GLU A 197 -4.05 20.21 -22.48
C GLU A 197 -3.67 19.96 -21.01
N GLN A 198 -4.43 20.53 -20.07
CA GLN A 198 -4.24 20.28 -18.63
C GLN A 198 -4.48 18.81 -18.29
N PHE A 199 -5.54 18.21 -18.86
CA PHE A 199 -5.82 16.78 -18.74
C PHE A 199 -4.66 15.91 -19.25
N GLN A 200 -4.18 16.16 -20.47
CA GLN A 200 -3.09 15.37 -21.07
C GLN A 200 -1.77 15.56 -20.33
N THR A 201 -1.49 16.78 -19.87
CA THR A 201 -0.32 17.08 -19.03
C THR A 201 -0.40 16.35 -17.70
N ALA A 202 -1.58 16.31 -17.06
CA ALA A 202 -1.76 15.58 -15.82
C ALA A 202 -1.54 14.06 -16.01
N LEU A 203 -2.08 13.46 -17.08
CA LEU A 203 -1.80 12.04 -17.40
C LEU A 203 -0.30 11.76 -17.58
N ALA A 204 0.42 12.67 -18.22
CA ALA A 204 1.86 12.56 -18.44
C ALA A 204 2.69 12.78 -17.17
N ALA A 205 2.12 13.39 -16.13
CA ALA A 205 2.79 13.65 -14.84
C ALA A 205 2.67 12.49 -13.84
N HIS A 206 1.75 11.55 -14.04
CA HIS A 206 1.61 10.32 -13.24
C HIS A 206 2.63 9.24 -13.64
N GLY A 207 2.65 8.15 -12.88
CA GLY A 207 3.33 6.91 -13.22
C GLY A 207 4.68 6.79 -12.53
N LEU A 208 5.75 6.56 -13.29
CA LEU A 208 7.09 6.41 -12.75
C LEU A 208 8.15 7.13 -13.59
N SER A 209 9.28 7.43 -12.95
CA SER A 209 10.52 7.85 -13.61
C SER A 209 11.64 6.87 -13.29
N VAL A 210 12.39 6.46 -14.32
CA VAL A 210 13.71 5.84 -14.16
C VAL A 210 14.75 6.88 -14.55
N VAL A 211 15.66 7.21 -13.63
CA VAL A 211 16.66 8.27 -13.82
C VAL A 211 18.03 7.73 -13.45
N GLN A 212 18.99 7.77 -14.36
CA GLN A 212 20.37 7.52 -13.99
C GLN A 212 20.89 8.65 -13.11
N VAL A 213 21.48 8.32 -11.97
CA VAL A 213 22.12 9.28 -11.07
C VAL A 213 23.57 8.90 -10.80
N LYS A 214 24.42 9.90 -10.61
CA LYS A 214 25.83 9.74 -10.26
C LYS A 214 26.06 10.16 -8.82
N GLY A 215 26.63 9.26 -8.02
CA GLY A 215 27.08 9.53 -6.66
C GLY A 215 28.49 10.12 -6.61
N GLU A 216 28.69 11.06 -5.71
CA GLU A 216 30.00 11.59 -5.34
C GLU A 216 30.55 10.85 -4.11
N SER A 217 31.74 10.23 -4.22
CA SER A 217 32.29 9.40 -3.13
C SER A 217 32.55 10.14 -1.82
N ALA A 218 32.78 11.45 -1.84
CA ALA A 218 33.12 12.22 -0.65
C ALA A 218 31.88 12.75 0.09
N SER A 219 30.91 13.29 -0.66
CA SER A 219 29.71 13.94 -0.13
C SER A 219 28.50 13.01 -0.05
N GLY A 220 28.49 11.92 -0.83
CA GLY A 220 27.30 11.10 -1.04
C GLY A 220 26.22 11.76 -1.92
N ALA A 221 26.48 12.97 -2.44
CA ALA A 221 25.53 13.69 -3.27
C ALA A 221 25.21 12.91 -4.56
N LEU A 222 23.94 12.90 -4.94
CA LEU A 222 23.45 12.29 -6.17
C LEU A 222 23.12 13.37 -7.18
N THR A 223 23.71 13.30 -8.37
CA THR A 223 23.41 14.21 -9.48
C THR A 223 22.70 13.45 -10.60
N PRO A 224 21.52 13.90 -11.07
CA PRO A 224 20.85 13.30 -12.23
C PRO A 224 21.69 13.40 -13.49
N GLY A 225 21.58 12.38 -14.33
CA GLY A 225 22.19 12.34 -15.63
C GLY A 225 21.34 11.57 -16.63
N PHE A 226 21.77 11.61 -17.89
CA PHE A 226 21.13 10.84 -18.95
C PHE A 226 21.85 9.51 -19.13
N GLY A 227 21.11 8.42 -18.99
CA GLY A 227 21.55 7.05 -19.28
C GLY A 227 20.64 6.36 -20.29
N PRO A 228 21.06 5.23 -20.86
CA PRO A 228 20.24 4.43 -21.79
C PRO A 228 18.97 3.87 -21.13
N TYR A 229 18.93 3.85 -19.80
CA TYR A 229 17.82 3.35 -19.00
C TYR A 229 16.82 4.43 -18.58
N ASN A 230 17.13 5.71 -18.83
CA ASN A 230 16.22 6.79 -18.45
C ASN A 230 14.88 6.62 -19.17
N ARG A 231 13.79 6.71 -18.40
CA ARG A 231 12.45 6.39 -18.89
C ARG A 231 11.38 7.15 -18.14
N ARG A 232 10.34 7.55 -18.85
CA ARG A 232 9.03 7.88 -18.27
C ARG A 232 8.04 6.77 -18.54
N ILE A 233 7.32 6.40 -17.48
CA ILE A 233 6.16 5.51 -17.50
C ILE A 233 5.01 6.39 -17.00
N THR A 234 3.91 6.42 -17.73
CA THR A 234 2.82 7.39 -17.54
C THR A 234 1.46 6.70 -17.49
N ALA A 235 0.39 7.46 -17.24
CA ALA A 235 -1.00 6.99 -17.32
C ALA A 235 -1.46 6.59 -18.75
N THR A 236 -0.57 6.62 -19.73
CA THR A 236 -0.80 6.23 -21.13
C THR A 236 0.20 5.19 -21.65
N THR A 237 1.20 4.77 -20.85
CA THR A 237 2.16 3.74 -21.24
C THR A 237 1.49 2.36 -21.33
N GLU A 238 1.77 1.54 -22.35
CA GLU A 238 1.18 0.20 -22.44
C GLU A 238 1.80 -0.77 -21.41
N PHE A 239 0.95 -1.42 -20.62
CA PHE A 239 1.27 -2.49 -19.68
C PHE A 239 0.72 -3.82 -20.23
N VAL A 240 1.45 -4.91 -19.99
CA VAL A 240 0.96 -6.27 -20.16
C VAL A 240 0.27 -6.72 -18.88
N VAL A 241 -0.83 -7.46 -19.00
CA VAL A 241 -1.53 -8.05 -17.86
C VAL A 241 -1.26 -9.55 -17.81
N THR A 242 -0.87 -10.07 -16.65
CA THR A 242 -0.63 -11.51 -16.42
C THR A 242 -1.49 -12.05 -15.28
N GLY A 243 -1.60 -13.37 -15.17
CA GLY A 243 -2.37 -14.05 -14.12
C GLY A 243 -3.87 -14.20 -14.44
N PRO A 244 -4.67 -14.65 -13.46
CA PRO A 244 -6.02 -15.18 -13.71
C PRO A 244 -7.03 -14.17 -14.26
N ALA A 245 -6.85 -12.86 -14.05
CA ALA A 245 -7.77 -11.87 -14.61
C ALA A 245 -7.44 -11.53 -16.07
N ALA A 246 -6.22 -11.80 -16.54
CA ALA A 246 -5.79 -11.52 -17.91
C ALA A 246 -6.68 -12.26 -18.91
N GLY A 247 -7.31 -11.51 -19.82
CA GLY A 247 -8.22 -12.07 -20.82
C GLY A 247 -9.65 -12.35 -20.36
N SER A 248 -9.94 -12.15 -19.07
CA SER A 248 -11.30 -12.29 -18.53
C SER A 248 -12.24 -11.22 -19.08
N ASP A 249 -13.54 -11.50 -19.06
CA ASP A 249 -14.56 -10.53 -19.51
C ASP A 249 -14.60 -9.27 -18.64
N PHE A 250 -14.04 -9.30 -17.42
CA PHE A 250 -13.96 -8.15 -16.53
C PHE A 250 -12.87 -7.14 -16.93
N LEU A 251 -11.90 -7.54 -17.76
CA LEU A 251 -10.81 -6.66 -18.23
C LEU A 251 -10.97 -6.23 -19.69
N LYS A 252 -12.02 -6.67 -20.39
CA LYS A 252 -12.25 -6.29 -21.79
C LYS A 252 -12.93 -4.93 -21.86
N THR A 253 -12.39 -4.06 -22.70
CA THR A 253 -12.97 -2.75 -23.04
C THR A 253 -13.11 -2.65 -24.55
N SER A 254 -13.75 -1.59 -25.04
CA SER A 254 -13.86 -1.44 -26.50
C SER A 254 -12.50 -1.15 -27.18
N ALA A 255 -11.53 -0.59 -26.45
CA ALA A 255 -10.18 -0.32 -26.93
C ALA A 255 -9.26 -1.55 -26.86
N ASP A 256 -9.48 -2.44 -25.87
CA ASP A 256 -8.80 -3.71 -25.75
C ASP A 256 -9.82 -4.86 -25.56
N PRO A 257 -10.34 -5.43 -26.65
CA PRO A 257 -11.27 -6.55 -26.57
C PRO A 257 -10.60 -7.86 -26.15
N THR A 258 -9.26 -7.88 -26.04
CA THR A 258 -8.53 -9.06 -25.55
C THR A 258 -8.45 -9.09 -24.04
N GLY A 259 -8.47 -7.94 -23.36
CA GLY A 259 -8.34 -7.84 -21.90
C GLY A 259 -6.93 -8.18 -21.38
N THR A 260 -5.90 -7.96 -22.19
CA THR A 260 -4.51 -8.35 -21.87
C THR A 260 -3.51 -7.20 -21.93
N LYS A 261 -3.95 -6.01 -22.37
CA LYS A 261 -3.10 -4.82 -22.50
C LYS A 261 -3.81 -3.61 -21.91
N VAL A 262 -3.16 -2.92 -20.99
CA VAL A 262 -3.73 -1.76 -20.30
C VAL A 262 -2.88 -0.54 -20.60
N LEU A 263 -3.52 0.58 -20.95
CA LEU A 263 -2.84 1.84 -21.12
C LEU A 263 -2.78 2.54 -19.76
N GLY A 264 -1.60 2.51 -19.16
CA GLY A 264 -1.22 3.31 -18.03
C GLY A 264 -1.24 2.61 -16.69
N THR A 265 -0.74 3.36 -15.71
CA THR A 265 -0.83 3.08 -14.30
C THR A 265 -1.25 4.38 -13.59
N LEU A 266 -1.98 4.26 -12.47
CA LEU A 266 -2.59 5.38 -11.77
C LEU A 266 -2.33 5.25 -10.28
N ASN A 267 -2.14 6.38 -9.61
CA ASN A 267 -2.02 6.43 -8.15
C ASN A 267 -0.93 5.49 -7.62
N ASN A 268 0.24 5.57 -8.24
CA ASN A 268 1.43 4.81 -7.87
C ASN A 268 1.92 5.30 -6.51
N CYS A 269 1.55 4.62 -5.43
CA CYS A 269 1.86 5.02 -4.07
C CYS A 269 3.29 4.59 -3.70
N SER A 270 3.44 3.67 -2.75
CA SER A 270 4.72 3.12 -2.34
C SER A 270 5.16 1.96 -3.28
N GLY A 271 6.18 1.22 -2.88
CA GLY A 271 6.80 0.18 -3.70
C GLY A 271 7.91 -0.59 -3.03
N GLY A 272 8.60 -1.43 -3.81
CA GLY A 272 9.72 -2.23 -3.33
C GLY A 272 10.69 -2.59 -4.46
N VAL A 273 11.99 -2.62 -4.12
CA VAL A 273 13.01 -3.18 -5.02
C VAL A 273 13.05 -4.69 -4.80
N THR A 274 12.86 -5.47 -5.87
CA THR A 274 12.92 -6.93 -5.77
C THR A 274 14.37 -7.40 -5.65
N PRO A 275 14.63 -8.57 -5.03
CA PRO A 275 15.97 -9.16 -5.01
C PRO A 275 16.54 -9.49 -6.40
N TRP A 276 15.71 -9.51 -7.45
CA TRP A 276 16.15 -9.67 -8.85
C TRP A 276 16.29 -8.35 -9.62
N GLY A 277 16.23 -7.21 -8.94
CA GLY A 277 16.61 -5.90 -9.48
C GLY A 277 15.51 -5.18 -10.25
N THR A 278 14.25 -5.62 -10.18
CA THR A 278 13.09 -4.90 -10.71
C THR A 278 12.43 -4.07 -9.61
N VAL A 279 11.45 -3.24 -9.99
CA VAL A 279 10.71 -2.40 -9.05
C VAL A 279 9.23 -2.74 -9.10
N LEU A 280 8.65 -2.98 -7.93
CA LEU A 280 7.21 -3.11 -7.72
C LEU A 280 6.63 -1.78 -7.26
N SER A 281 5.44 -1.43 -7.77
CA SER A 281 4.67 -0.26 -7.35
C SER A 281 3.21 -0.66 -7.13
N GLY A 282 2.57 -0.10 -6.10
CA GLY A 282 1.15 -0.29 -5.82
C GLY A 282 0.28 0.78 -6.48
N GLU A 283 -0.75 0.36 -7.22
CA GLU A 283 -1.84 1.27 -7.61
C GLU A 283 -2.84 1.37 -6.45
N GLU A 284 -2.90 2.54 -5.80
CA GLU A 284 -3.61 2.73 -4.54
C GLU A 284 -5.00 3.36 -4.76
N ASN A 285 -5.15 4.69 -4.68
CA ASN A 285 -6.44 5.37 -4.84
C ASN A 285 -6.84 5.56 -6.32
N PHE A 286 -6.81 4.49 -7.12
CA PHE A 286 -7.22 4.50 -8.53
C PHE A 286 -8.73 4.80 -8.72
N ASN A 287 -9.55 4.56 -7.69
CA ASN A 287 -11.01 4.72 -7.74
C ASN A 287 -11.43 6.17 -8.03
N GLN A 288 -10.65 7.16 -7.58
CA GLN A 288 -10.99 8.60 -7.67
C GLN A 288 -10.95 9.18 -9.09
N TYR A 289 -10.43 8.43 -10.07
CA TYR A 289 -10.25 8.91 -11.45
C TYR A 289 -11.44 8.58 -12.36
N PHE A 290 -12.43 7.82 -11.87
CA PHE A 290 -13.54 7.31 -12.67
C PHE A 290 -14.85 8.01 -12.28
N ALA A 291 -15.69 8.27 -13.28
CA ALA A 291 -16.95 8.97 -13.14
C ALA A 291 -18.15 8.10 -13.57
N ASN A 292 -19.36 8.64 -13.40
CA ASN A 292 -20.62 8.03 -13.83
C ASN A 292 -20.88 6.62 -13.28
N ALA A 293 -20.37 6.31 -12.09
CA ALA A 293 -20.59 5.02 -11.44
C ALA A 293 -22.09 4.74 -11.19
N GLU A 294 -22.87 5.79 -10.93
CA GLU A 294 -24.33 5.70 -10.72
C GLU A 294 -25.12 5.36 -12.00
N LEU A 295 -24.52 5.55 -13.18
CA LEU A 295 -25.14 5.24 -14.47
C LEU A 295 -24.87 3.80 -14.91
N VAL A 296 -24.06 3.04 -14.16
CA VAL A 296 -23.79 1.63 -14.45
C VAL A 296 -25.05 0.81 -14.17
N ALA A 297 -25.67 0.32 -15.24
CA ALA A 297 -26.98 -0.31 -15.19
C ALA A 297 -26.99 -1.71 -14.56
N ASP A 298 -25.89 -2.47 -14.65
CA ASP A 298 -25.80 -3.79 -14.05
C ASP A 298 -25.68 -3.69 -12.52
N PRO A 299 -26.66 -4.20 -11.74
CA PRO A 299 -26.63 -4.08 -10.28
C PRO A 299 -25.43 -4.79 -9.65
N ALA A 300 -24.94 -5.88 -10.24
CA ALA A 300 -23.78 -6.59 -9.73
C ALA A 300 -22.50 -5.77 -9.92
N ALA A 301 -22.29 -5.20 -11.10
CA ALA A 301 -21.21 -4.24 -11.35
C ALA A 301 -21.30 -3.02 -10.44
N ALA A 302 -22.47 -2.40 -10.28
CA ALA A 302 -22.65 -1.25 -9.40
C ALA A 302 -22.32 -1.57 -7.92
N ALA A 303 -22.72 -2.75 -7.42
CA ALA A 303 -22.36 -3.21 -6.08
C ALA A 303 -20.84 -3.43 -5.93
N ARG A 304 -20.18 -3.94 -6.98
CA ARG A 304 -18.72 -4.10 -7.01
C ARG A 304 -18.01 -2.75 -6.97
N LEU A 305 -18.44 -1.78 -7.78
CA LEU A 305 -17.91 -0.41 -7.78
C LEU A 305 -18.00 0.23 -6.40
N LYS A 306 -19.16 0.12 -5.75
CA LYS A 306 -19.37 0.63 -4.40
C LYS A 306 -18.38 0.06 -3.39
N ARG A 307 -18.07 -1.25 -3.44
CA ARG A 307 -17.11 -1.89 -2.53
C ARG A 307 -15.66 -1.40 -2.70
N TYR A 308 -15.34 -0.88 -3.88
CA TYR A 308 -14.06 -0.27 -4.22
C TYR A 308 -14.07 1.27 -4.07
N GLY A 309 -15.12 1.84 -3.46
CA GLY A 309 -15.22 3.28 -3.24
C GLY A 309 -15.34 4.09 -4.53
N VAL A 310 -15.90 3.51 -5.60
CA VAL A 310 -16.17 4.19 -6.87
C VAL A 310 -17.64 4.61 -6.88
N GLU A 311 -17.90 5.92 -6.82
CA GLU A 311 -19.24 6.48 -6.68
C GLU A 311 -19.42 7.80 -7.43
N GLY A 312 -20.68 8.24 -7.57
CA GLY A 312 -21.03 9.56 -8.07
C GLY A 312 -21.14 9.71 -9.59
N ALA A 313 -21.55 10.91 -10.00
CA ALA A 313 -21.77 11.30 -11.39
C ALA A 313 -20.51 11.86 -12.07
N ALA A 314 -19.59 12.47 -11.33
CA ALA A 314 -18.39 13.09 -11.89
C ALA A 314 -17.17 12.75 -11.03
N SER A 315 -16.01 12.62 -11.68
CA SER A 315 -14.73 12.54 -10.98
C SER A 315 -14.28 13.95 -10.59
N GLU A 316 -13.46 14.06 -9.54
CA GLU A 316 -12.89 15.35 -9.10
C GLU A 316 -12.14 16.05 -10.24
N ARG A 317 -11.49 15.28 -11.12
CA ARG A 317 -10.63 15.78 -12.19
C ARG A 317 -11.35 16.00 -13.51
N LYS A 318 -12.59 15.52 -13.63
CA LYS A 318 -13.44 15.59 -14.83
C LYS A 318 -12.80 15.00 -16.10
N TRP A 319 -11.93 14.00 -15.93
CA TRP A 319 -11.20 13.36 -17.03
C TRP A 319 -12.12 12.62 -18.01
N GLU A 320 -13.27 12.14 -17.53
CA GLU A 320 -14.32 11.49 -18.32
C GLU A 320 -14.84 12.36 -19.47
N ARG A 321 -14.68 13.69 -19.38
CA ARG A 321 -15.08 14.64 -20.44
C ARG A 321 -14.17 14.59 -21.67
N PHE A 322 -12.95 14.07 -21.52
CA PHE A 322 -11.92 14.08 -22.56
C PHE A 322 -11.55 12.69 -23.04
N ASP A 323 -11.67 11.68 -22.17
CA ASP A 323 -11.37 10.29 -22.48
C ASP A 323 -12.40 9.36 -21.84
N LYS A 324 -13.11 8.62 -22.71
CA LYS A 324 -14.14 7.66 -22.34
C LYS A 324 -13.66 6.54 -21.42
N ARG A 325 -12.34 6.29 -21.34
CA ARG A 325 -11.74 5.35 -20.37
C ARG A 325 -12.14 5.67 -18.93
N PHE A 326 -12.29 6.95 -18.61
CA PHE A 326 -12.64 7.40 -17.27
C PHE A 326 -14.17 7.54 -17.07
N ASP A 327 -14.96 7.25 -18.09
CA ASP A 327 -16.43 7.27 -18.05
C ASP A 327 -16.99 5.84 -17.92
N LEU A 328 -17.47 5.46 -16.74
CA LEU A 328 -17.97 4.10 -16.50
C LEU A 328 -19.32 3.82 -17.18
N ALA A 329 -20.04 4.83 -17.66
CA ALA A 329 -21.21 4.61 -18.51
C ALA A 329 -20.81 4.13 -19.91
N GLN A 330 -19.57 4.41 -20.34
CA GLN A 330 -19.05 4.05 -21.66
C GLN A 330 -18.09 2.85 -21.60
N GLU A 331 -17.17 2.83 -20.64
CA GLU A 331 -16.18 1.76 -20.44
C GLU A 331 -16.23 1.21 -19.00
N PRO A 332 -17.31 0.50 -18.60
CA PRO A 332 -17.53 0.07 -17.22
C PRO A 332 -16.44 -0.87 -16.66
N ASN A 333 -15.68 -1.52 -17.53
CA ASN A 333 -14.59 -2.41 -17.17
C ASN A 333 -13.23 -1.71 -17.06
N GLU A 334 -13.09 -0.44 -17.45
CA GLU A 334 -11.77 0.22 -17.41
C GLU A 334 -11.24 0.35 -15.98
N VAL A 335 -12.10 0.63 -15.00
CA VAL A 335 -11.71 0.66 -13.58
C VAL A 335 -11.20 -0.68 -13.06
N ASN A 336 -11.62 -1.81 -13.64
CA ASN A 336 -11.14 -3.14 -13.26
C ASN A 336 -9.71 -3.43 -13.74
N ARG A 337 -9.15 -2.58 -14.61
CA ARG A 337 -7.80 -2.68 -15.18
C ARG A 337 -6.73 -1.92 -14.37
N PHE A 338 -7.13 -1.35 -13.23
CA PHE A 338 -6.28 -0.67 -12.25
C PHE A 338 -6.51 -1.21 -10.84
N GLY A 339 -5.59 -0.91 -9.92
CA GLY A 339 -5.57 -1.43 -8.55
C GLY A 339 -4.77 -2.72 -8.44
N TYR A 340 -3.69 -2.85 -9.21
CA TYR A 340 -2.79 -4.00 -9.16
C TYR A 340 -1.40 -3.57 -8.72
N VAL A 341 -0.63 -4.54 -8.24
CA VAL A 341 0.83 -4.43 -8.21
C VAL A 341 1.35 -4.42 -9.64
N VAL A 342 2.15 -3.41 -9.96
CA VAL A 342 2.86 -3.30 -11.25
C VAL A 342 4.35 -3.54 -11.08
N GLU A 343 4.97 -4.24 -12.03
CA GLU A 343 6.41 -4.50 -12.05
C GLU A 343 7.07 -3.81 -13.25
N VAL A 344 8.15 -3.07 -12.97
CA VAL A 344 8.98 -2.38 -13.95
C VAL A 344 10.37 -2.99 -13.94
N ASP A 345 10.87 -3.36 -15.13
CA ASP A 345 12.29 -3.63 -15.35
C ASP A 345 13.02 -2.31 -15.66
N PRO A 346 13.78 -1.74 -14.71
CA PRO A 346 14.48 -0.48 -14.95
C PRO A 346 15.71 -0.66 -15.86
N TRP A 347 16.12 -1.89 -16.16
CA TRP A 347 17.28 -2.23 -16.98
C TRP A 347 16.95 -2.44 -18.46
N ASP A 348 15.69 -2.30 -18.84
CA ASP A 348 15.23 -2.27 -20.22
C ASP A 348 14.19 -1.16 -20.39
N ALA A 349 14.64 -0.01 -20.91
CA ALA A 349 13.78 1.15 -21.14
C ALA A 349 12.67 0.91 -22.19
N THR A 350 12.74 -0.21 -22.93
CA THR A 350 11.76 -0.59 -23.96
C THR A 350 10.82 -1.71 -23.51
N SER A 351 11.09 -2.35 -22.37
CA SER A 351 10.25 -3.42 -21.83
C SER A 351 8.83 -2.93 -21.55
N ALA A 352 7.82 -3.75 -21.81
CA ALA A 352 6.47 -3.44 -21.34
C ALA A 352 6.39 -3.75 -19.84
N PRO A 353 6.02 -2.78 -18.98
CA PRO A 353 5.73 -3.07 -17.58
C PRO A 353 4.57 -4.06 -17.43
N VAL A 354 4.50 -4.76 -16.30
CA VAL A 354 3.55 -5.85 -16.07
C VAL A 354 2.57 -5.49 -14.94
N LYS A 355 1.30 -5.87 -15.07
CA LYS A 355 0.32 -5.88 -13.98
C LYS A 355 0.07 -7.32 -13.54
N HIS A 356 0.38 -7.65 -12.28
CA HIS A 356 0.29 -9.04 -11.77
C HIS A 356 -1.06 -9.32 -11.09
N THR A 357 -2.01 -9.88 -11.83
CA THR A 357 -3.37 -10.10 -11.31
C THR A 357 -3.47 -11.28 -10.35
N ALA A 358 -2.44 -12.13 -10.27
CA ALA A 358 -2.34 -13.19 -9.28
C ALA A 358 -2.16 -12.66 -7.84
N LEU A 359 -1.74 -11.40 -7.68
CA LEU A 359 -1.62 -10.71 -6.38
C LEU A 359 -2.95 -10.08 -5.92
N GLY A 360 -4.01 -10.20 -6.73
CA GLY A 360 -5.32 -9.62 -6.46
C GLY A 360 -5.43 -8.15 -6.88
N ARG A 361 -6.62 -7.60 -6.70
CA ARG A 361 -6.95 -6.21 -7.04
C ARG A 361 -7.56 -5.48 -5.86
N PHE A 362 -6.88 -4.42 -5.40
CA PHE A 362 -7.28 -3.54 -4.31
C PHE A 362 -6.41 -2.27 -4.30
N LYS A 363 -6.51 -1.44 -3.25
CA LYS A 363 -5.71 -0.21 -3.15
C LYS A 363 -4.35 -0.55 -2.56
N HIS A 364 -3.46 -1.05 -3.40
CA HIS A 364 -2.13 -1.47 -2.96
C HIS A 364 -1.32 -0.24 -2.52
N GLU A 365 -0.93 -0.18 -1.25
CA GLU A 365 0.09 0.79 -0.81
C GLU A 365 1.43 0.47 -1.49
N ALA A 366 1.89 -0.77 -1.30
CA ALA A 366 3.16 -1.28 -1.79
C ALA A 366 3.06 -2.78 -2.10
N ALA A 367 4.11 -3.32 -2.69
CA ALA A 367 4.41 -4.75 -2.63
C ALA A 367 5.89 -4.94 -2.33
N THR A 368 6.20 -5.59 -1.20
CA THR A 368 7.58 -5.89 -0.81
C THR A 368 7.82 -7.39 -0.73
N ILE A 369 9.05 -7.77 -1.08
CA ILE A 369 9.42 -9.17 -1.29
C ILE A 369 10.29 -9.68 -0.14
N HIS A 370 9.96 -10.88 0.33
CA HIS A 370 10.86 -11.71 1.10
C HIS A 370 11.16 -13.00 0.33
N VAL A 371 12.42 -13.43 0.36
CA VAL A 371 12.85 -14.72 -0.20
C VAL A 371 13.31 -15.59 0.95
N THR A 372 12.65 -16.73 1.13
CA THR A 372 13.02 -17.70 2.17
C THR A 372 14.30 -18.45 1.79
N ASP A 373 14.94 -19.10 2.76
CA ASP A 373 16.18 -19.86 2.56
C ASP A 373 16.09 -20.93 1.47
N ASP A 374 14.89 -21.45 1.18
CA ASP A 374 14.64 -22.43 0.12
C ASP A 374 14.24 -21.79 -1.23
N GLY A 375 14.43 -20.47 -1.37
CA GLY A 375 14.15 -19.69 -2.58
C GLY A 375 12.68 -19.39 -2.84
N THR A 376 11.77 -19.63 -1.88
CA THR A 376 10.36 -19.25 -2.04
C THR A 376 10.22 -17.74 -2.01
N VAL A 377 9.59 -17.18 -3.04
CA VAL A 377 9.23 -15.76 -3.08
C VAL A 377 7.91 -15.54 -2.37
N VAL A 378 7.90 -14.58 -1.44
CA VAL A 378 6.72 -14.10 -0.74
C VAL A 378 6.57 -12.61 -0.99
N ALA A 379 5.41 -12.18 -1.46
CA ALA A 379 5.07 -10.76 -1.56
C ALA A 379 4.04 -10.39 -0.48
N TYR A 380 4.23 -9.24 0.18
CA TYR A 380 3.28 -8.68 1.14
C TYR A 380 2.74 -7.35 0.64
N SER A 381 1.46 -7.08 0.91
CA SER A 381 0.80 -5.86 0.48
C SER A 381 -0.38 -5.50 1.40
N GLY A 382 -0.55 -4.21 1.66
CA GLY A 382 -1.69 -3.63 2.37
C GLY A 382 -2.73 -3.07 1.41
N ASP A 383 -3.99 -3.14 1.82
CA ASP A 383 -5.09 -2.43 1.17
C ASP A 383 -5.41 -1.16 1.98
N ASP A 384 -4.88 0.00 1.55
CA ASP A 384 -4.98 1.25 2.32
C ASP A 384 -6.39 1.85 2.26
N GLU A 385 -7.28 1.23 3.03
CA GLU A 385 -8.60 1.75 3.30
C GLU A 385 -9.03 1.33 4.70
N ARG A 386 -9.84 2.17 5.35
CA ARG A 386 -10.35 1.85 6.68
C ARG A 386 -11.10 0.53 6.62
N PHE A 387 -10.76 -0.37 7.53
CA PHE A 387 -11.39 -1.68 7.67
C PHE A 387 -11.20 -2.63 6.47
N ASP A 388 -10.22 -2.37 5.60
CA ASP A 388 -9.77 -3.35 4.62
C ASP A 388 -8.59 -4.18 5.14
N TYR A 389 -7.88 -4.88 4.26
CA TYR A 389 -7.20 -6.12 4.62
C TYR A 389 -5.70 -6.11 4.36
N MET A 390 -5.02 -7.06 4.98
CA MET A 390 -3.61 -7.36 4.71
C MET A 390 -3.51 -8.63 3.87
N TYR A 391 -2.64 -8.62 2.86
CA TYR A 391 -2.50 -9.70 1.89
C TYR A 391 -1.06 -10.24 1.84
N LYS A 392 -0.97 -11.51 1.45
CA LYS A 392 0.29 -12.23 1.21
C LYS A 392 0.15 -13.07 -0.04
N PHE A 393 1.12 -13.00 -0.93
CA PHE A 393 1.25 -13.93 -2.04
C PHE A 393 2.47 -14.82 -1.85
N VAL A 394 2.35 -16.12 -2.12
CA VAL A 394 3.46 -17.08 -2.07
C VAL A 394 3.62 -17.70 -3.44
N SER A 395 4.77 -17.48 -4.08
CA SER A 395 5.06 -18.03 -5.40
C SER A 395 5.17 -19.56 -5.37
N SER A 396 4.66 -20.23 -6.40
CA SER A 396 4.95 -21.65 -6.66
C SER A 396 6.32 -21.84 -7.30
N ARG A 397 6.88 -20.76 -7.85
CA ARG A 397 8.19 -20.72 -8.48
C ARG A 397 9.25 -20.33 -7.45
N LYS A 398 10.49 -20.69 -7.78
CA LYS A 398 11.67 -20.38 -6.96
C LYS A 398 12.50 -19.32 -7.65
N MET A 399 13.06 -18.42 -6.86
CA MET A 399 13.96 -17.40 -7.39
C MET A 399 15.18 -18.06 -8.04
N MET A 400 15.53 -17.59 -9.24
CA MET A 400 16.79 -17.92 -9.89
C MET A 400 17.86 -16.95 -9.41
N ASP A 401 18.98 -17.47 -8.93
CA ASP A 401 20.09 -16.64 -8.45
C ASP A 401 20.79 -15.87 -9.59
N GLY A 402 21.36 -14.72 -9.21
CA GLY A 402 22.14 -13.86 -10.11
C GLY A 402 21.31 -12.81 -10.85
N ASN A 403 22.01 -11.96 -11.60
CA ASN A 403 21.50 -10.75 -12.25
C ASN A 403 21.58 -10.83 -13.79
N SER A 404 21.77 -12.03 -14.36
CA SER A 404 21.78 -12.18 -15.81
C SER A 404 20.42 -11.81 -16.40
N GLN A 405 20.39 -11.32 -17.64
CA GLN A 405 19.12 -11.03 -18.32
C GLN A 405 18.17 -12.24 -18.43
N ALA A 406 18.70 -13.46 -18.41
CA ALA A 406 17.88 -14.66 -18.34
C ALA A 406 17.27 -14.86 -16.94
N ALA A 407 18.03 -14.59 -15.88
CA ALA A 407 17.57 -14.65 -14.50
C ALA A 407 16.51 -13.57 -14.22
N VAL A 408 16.73 -12.31 -14.66
CA VAL A 408 15.74 -11.23 -14.54
C VAL A 408 14.43 -11.63 -15.23
N ARG A 409 14.49 -12.04 -16.51
CA ARG A 409 13.28 -12.48 -17.24
C ARG A 409 12.57 -13.66 -16.58
N ASN A 410 13.30 -14.63 -16.04
CA ASN A 410 12.70 -15.72 -15.28
C ASN A 410 12.01 -15.18 -14.02
N ASN A 411 12.70 -14.32 -13.29
CA ASN A 411 12.27 -13.87 -11.97
C ASN A 411 11.08 -12.89 -12.02
N MET A 412 10.94 -12.12 -13.10
CA MET A 412 9.72 -11.33 -13.36
C MET A 412 8.45 -12.18 -13.53
N THR A 413 8.59 -13.50 -13.75
CA THR A 413 7.43 -14.40 -13.82
C THR A 413 7.06 -15.02 -12.47
N LEU A 414 7.83 -14.77 -11.40
CA LEU A 414 7.60 -15.41 -10.10
C LEU A 414 6.27 -15.00 -9.47
N LEU A 415 5.79 -13.81 -9.80
CA LEU A 415 4.51 -13.27 -9.30
C LEU A 415 3.30 -13.74 -10.14
N ASP A 416 3.52 -14.51 -11.22
CA ASP A 416 2.45 -15.00 -12.08
C ASP A 416 1.88 -16.36 -11.66
N ALA A 417 2.55 -17.09 -10.77
CA ALA A 417 2.15 -18.43 -10.33
C ALA A 417 2.41 -18.62 -8.83
N GLY A 418 1.41 -19.07 -8.08
CA GLY A 418 1.45 -19.09 -6.63
C GLY A 418 0.08 -19.09 -5.97
N THR A 419 0.00 -18.67 -4.73
CA THR A 419 -1.27 -18.55 -4.00
C THR A 419 -1.34 -17.21 -3.27
N LEU A 420 -2.45 -16.50 -3.46
CA LEU A 420 -2.83 -15.29 -2.73
C LEU A 420 -3.59 -15.67 -1.46
N TYR A 421 -3.26 -14.98 -0.37
CA TYR A 421 -3.83 -15.15 0.95
C TYR A 421 -4.25 -13.79 1.54
N VAL A 422 -5.19 -13.83 2.47
CA VAL A 422 -5.60 -12.69 3.29
C VAL A 422 -5.44 -13.01 4.78
N ALA A 423 -5.10 -12.00 5.59
CA ALA A 423 -4.85 -12.18 7.01
C ALA A 423 -6.13 -12.31 7.84
N LYS A 424 -6.07 -13.17 8.85
CA LYS A 424 -7.02 -13.23 9.97
C LYS A 424 -6.23 -13.27 11.28
N PHE A 425 -6.49 -12.32 12.17
CA PHE A 425 -5.80 -12.20 13.45
C PHE A 425 -6.70 -12.62 14.63
N SER A 426 -6.08 -13.03 15.73
CA SER A 426 -6.75 -13.37 16.99
C SER A 426 -5.86 -13.02 18.19
N GLY A 427 -6.44 -12.34 19.17
CA GLY A 427 -5.72 -11.79 20.32
C GLY A 427 -5.78 -12.68 21.54
N ASN A 428 -4.85 -12.44 22.45
CA ASN A 428 -4.76 -13.18 23.70
C ASN A 428 -5.62 -12.58 24.81
N SER A 429 -5.88 -11.26 24.76
CA SER A 429 -6.54 -10.49 25.82
C SER A 429 -7.73 -9.65 25.32
N PRO A 430 -8.62 -10.18 24.46
CA PRO A 430 -9.64 -9.39 23.76
C PRO A 430 -10.66 -8.71 24.69
N ASP A 431 -10.89 -9.27 25.87
CA ASP A 431 -11.87 -8.74 26.84
C ASP A 431 -11.31 -7.58 27.67
N GLU A 432 -10.00 -7.33 27.59
CA GLU A 432 -9.29 -6.22 28.27
C GLU A 432 -9.06 -5.02 27.35
N ILE A 433 -9.42 -5.12 26.06
CA ILE A 433 -9.20 -4.06 25.08
C ILE A 433 -10.39 -3.10 25.03
N ASP A 434 -10.13 -1.84 25.35
CA ASP A 434 -11.13 -0.75 25.36
C ASP A 434 -10.77 0.42 24.43
N GLY A 435 -9.65 0.34 23.71
CA GLY A 435 -9.16 1.39 22.82
C GLY A 435 -8.40 2.52 23.51
N SER A 436 -8.16 2.45 24.82
CA SER A 436 -7.36 3.44 25.56
C SER A 436 -5.85 3.37 25.26
N GLY A 437 -5.38 2.30 24.62
CA GLY A 437 -3.96 1.99 24.49
C GLY A 437 -3.33 1.49 25.80
N THR A 438 -4.12 1.26 26.85
CA THR A 438 -3.64 0.64 28.09
C THR A 438 -3.28 -0.82 27.82
N LEU A 439 -2.09 -1.23 28.26
CA LEU A 439 -1.65 -2.61 28.11
C LEU A 439 -2.59 -3.57 28.88
N PRO A 440 -2.94 -4.73 28.31
CA PRO A 440 -3.67 -5.78 29.02
C PRO A 440 -2.84 -6.35 30.17
N SER A 441 -3.47 -7.17 31.02
CA SER A 441 -2.79 -7.82 32.16
C SER A 441 -1.58 -8.68 31.79
N SER A 442 -1.49 -9.15 30.53
CA SER A 442 -0.31 -9.83 29.97
C SER A 442 0.91 -8.93 29.80
N GLY A 443 0.72 -7.61 29.79
CA GLY A 443 1.77 -6.60 29.60
C GLY A 443 2.15 -6.34 28.14
N THR A 444 1.49 -6.98 27.17
CA THR A 444 1.75 -6.83 25.73
C THR A 444 0.47 -6.98 24.92
N PHE A 445 0.34 -6.21 23.84
CA PHE A 445 -0.64 -6.50 22.78
C PHE A 445 -0.06 -7.59 21.89
N ASP A 446 -0.56 -8.83 22.02
CA ASP A 446 -0.05 -9.96 21.27
C ASP A 446 -1.12 -10.99 20.92
N GLY A 447 -0.81 -11.85 19.94
CA GLY A 447 -1.79 -12.78 19.41
C GLY A 447 -1.21 -13.72 18.35
N THR A 448 -2.10 -14.36 17.61
CA THR A 448 -1.78 -15.26 16.50
C THR A 448 -2.47 -14.79 15.22
N GLY A 449 -1.86 -15.08 14.07
CA GLY A 449 -2.45 -14.83 12.75
C GLY A 449 -2.54 -16.09 11.90
N GLU A 450 -3.52 -16.14 11.02
CA GLU A 450 -3.70 -17.14 9.97
C GLU A 450 -3.73 -16.44 8.60
N TRP A 451 -3.14 -17.08 7.59
CA TRP A 451 -3.25 -16.68 6.19
C TRP A 451 -4.29 -17.57 5.51
N ILE A 452 -5.45 -17.01 5.18
CA ILE A 452 -6.54 -17.73 4.52
C ILE A 452 -6.33 -17.66 3.01
N PRO A 453 -6.25 -18.80 2.30
CA PRO A 453 -6.04 -18.79 0.86
C PRO A 453 -7.28 -18.31 0.10
N LEU A 454 -7.08 -17.47 -0.91
CA LEU A 454 -8.14 -16.91 -1.75
C LEU A 454 -8.08 -17.44 -3.19
N LEU A 455 -6.89 -17.43 -3.79
CA LEU A 455 -6.69 -17.71 -5.21
C LEU A 455 -5.38 -18.44 -5.41
N ARG A 456 -5.42 -19.60 -6.06
CA ARG A 456 -4.22 -20.28 -6.55
C ARG A 456 -4.08 -20.03 -8.04
N THR A 457 -2.90 -19.62 -8.48
CA THR A 457 -2.57 -19.44 -9.90
C THR A 457 -1.56 -20.49 -10.32
N GLY A 458 -1.91 -21.28 -11.33
CA GLY A 458 -1.04 -22.33 -11.89
C GLY A 458 0.05 -21.78 -12.80
N GLU A 459 0.98 -22.66 -13.18
CA GLU A 459 2.12 -22.33 -14.06
C GLU A 459 1.71 -21.82 -15.44
N ASP A 460 0.49 -22.15 -15.88
CA ASP A 460 -0.10 -21.70 -17.15
C ASP A 460 -0.88 -20.37 -17.02
N GLY A 461 -0.81 -19.72 -15.85
CA GLY A 461 -1.50 -18.46 -15.55
C GLY A 461 -2.99 -18.61 -15.23
N ARG A 462 -3.55 -19.83 -15.28
CA ARG A 462 -4.97 -20.06 -14.94
C ARG A 462 -5.15 -20.13 -13.44
N GLY A 463 -6.25 -19.54 -12.96
CA GLY A 463 -6.58 -19.53 -11.55
C GLY A 463 -7.51 -20.67 -11.13
N GLU A 464 -7.43 -21.02 -9.86
CA GLU A 464 -8.36 -21.83 -9.09
C GLU A 464 -8.83 -20.98 -7.90
N SER A 465 -10.13 -20.68 -7.85
CA SER A 465 -10.73 -20.02 -6.70
C SER A 465 -10.72 -20.96 -5.49
N LEU A 466 -10.30 -20.43 -4.35
CA LEU A 466 -10.36 -21.09 -3.06
C LEU A 466 -11.46 -20.49 -2.17
N VAL A 467 -12.36 -19.71 -2.78
CA VAL A 467 -13.48 -19.04 -2.12
C VAL A 467 -14.80 -19.53 -2.69
N ASP A 468 -15.65 -20.05 -1.80
CA ASP A 468 -16.94 -20.61 -2.18
C ASP A 468 -17.84 -19.60 -2.91
N GLY A 469 -18.32 -20.01 -4.09
CA GLY A 469 -19.22 -19.21 -4.92
C GLY A 469 -18.56 -17.98 -5.55
N MET A 470 -17.25 -18.01 -5.82
CA MET A 470 -16.57 -17.07 -6.71
C MET A 470 -15.73 -17.84 -7.73
N SER A 471 -15.69 -17.38 -8.98
CA SER A 471 -14.73 -17.87 -9.97
C SER A 471 -13.32 -17.35 -9.68
N ALA A 472 -12.29 -17.93 -10.33
CA ALA A 472 -10.92 -17.47 -10.14
C ALA A 472 -10.71 -16.04 -10.65
N GLU A 473 -11.33 -15.71 -11.79
CA GLU A 473 -11.35 -14.35 -12.36
C GLU A 473 -12.06 -13.38 -11.43
N GLU A 474 -13.17 -13.78 -10.80
CA GLU A 474 -13.85 -12.95 -9.81
C GLU A 474 -12.98 -12.71 -8.57
N VAL A 475 -12.26 -13.72 -8.06
CA VAL A 475 -11.36 -13.51 -6.91
C VAL A 475 -10.19 -12.59 -7.29
N ALA A 476 -9.66 -12.69 -8.51
CA ALA A 476 -8.56 -11.84 -8.98
C ALA A 476 -8.96 -10.36 -9.15
N VAL A 477 -10.19 -10.08 -9.63
CA VAL A 477 -10.68 -8.71 -9.89
C VAL A 477 -11.43 -8.10 -8.71
N PHE A 478 -12.11 -8.93 -7.93
CA PHE A 478 -12.97 -8.55 -6.79
C PHE A 478 -12.43 -9.15 -5.48
N THR A 479 -11.11 -9.03 -5.29
CA THR A 479 -10.36 -9.60 -4.16
C THR A 479 -10.85 -9.12 -2.80
N ARG A 480 -11.33 -7.87 -2.71
CA ARG A 480 -11.97 -7.33 -1.51
C ARG A 480 -13.19 -8.17 -1.09
N GLN A 481 -14.09 -8.48 -2.03
CA GLN A 481 -15.25 -9.34 -1.78
C GLN A 481 -14.85 -10.78 -1.43
N ALA A 482 -13.76 -11.29 -1.98
CA ALA A 482 -13.21 -12.60 -1.59
C ALA A 482 -12.75 -12.58 -0.12
N GLY A 483 -12.05 -11.52 0.31
CA GLY A 483 -11.69 -11.28 1.71
C GLY A 483 -12.91 -11.17 2.63
N ASP A 484 -13.93 -10.42 2.20
CA ASP A 484 -15.21 -10.28 2.91
C ASP A 484 -15.84 -11.67 3.16
N LYS A 485 -15.89 -12.53 2.13
CA LYS A 485 -16.52 -13.86 2.19
C LYS A 485 -15.82 -14.83 3.14
N VAL A 486 -14.49 -14.77 3.22
CA VAL A 486 -13.72 -15.67 4.10
C VAL A 486 -13.57 -15.14 5.53
N GLY A 487 -14.10 -13.95 5.82
CA GLY A 487 -14.05 -13.34 7.15
C GLY A 487 -12.64 -12.91 7.55
N ALA A 488 -11.94 -12.24 6.63
CA ALA A 488 -10.66 -11.59 6.90
C ALA A 488 -10.79 -10.50 7.98
N THR A 489 -9.70 -10.24 8.72
CA THR A 489 -9.71 -9.23 9.78
C THR A 489 -9.61 -7.83 9.19
N LYS A 490 -10.60 -7.00 9.50
CA LYS A 490 -10.67 -5.59 9.10
C LYS A 490 -9.65 -4.73 9.86
N MET A 491 -8.72 -4.12 9.15
CA MET A 491 -7.55 -3.44 9.71
C MET A 491 -7.66 -1.91 9.70
N ASP A 492 -6.78 -1.25 10.44
CA ASP A 492 -6.70 0.20 10.51
C ASP A 492 -5.74 0.77 9.45
N ARG A 493 -6.21 0.79 8.20
CA ARG A 493 -5.48 1.31 7.02
C ARG A 493 -4.04 0.76 6.89
N PRO A 494 -3.90 -0.50 6.45
CA PRO A 494 -2.60 -1.08 6.13
C PRO A 494 -1.91 -0.33 4.99
N GLU A 495 -0.88 0.45 5.35
CA GLU A 495 0.02 1.13 4.42
C GLU A 495 1.26 0.22 4.18
N ASP A 496 2.47 0.72 4.44
CA ASP A 496 3.73 0.07 4.06
C ASP A 496 3.97 -1.26 4.78
N PHE A 497 4.57 -2.21 4.04
CA PHE A 497 5.06 -3.49 4.55
C PHE A 497 6.57 -3.58 4.36
N GLU A 498 7.32 -3.96 5.40
CA GLU A 498 8.76 -4.20 5.30
C GLU A 498 9.13 -5.55 5.95
N PRO A 499 9.44 -6.59 5.16
CA PRO A 499 10.00 -7.83 5.69
C PRO A 499 11.48 -7.66 6.00
N SER A 500 11.87 -7.92 7.25
CA SER A 500 13.27 -7.92 7.66
C SER A 500 14.09 -8.89 6.81
N PRO A 501 15.16 -8.43 6.12
CA PRO A 501 15.99 -9.30 5.30
C PRO A 501 16.79 -10.31 6.14
N THR A 502 16.89 -10.09 7.45
CA THR A 502 17.69 -10.93 8.37
C THR A 502 16.86 -11.94 9.16
N THR A 503 15.62 -11.58 9.52
CA THR A 503 14.78 -12.39 10.42
C THR A 503 13.51 -12.90 9.78
N GLY A 504 13.11 -12.36 8.63
CA GLY A 504 11.81 -12.63 8.02
C GLY A 504 10.61 -12.07 8.80
N LYS A 505 10.84 -11.36 9.91
CA LYS A 505 9.78 -10.61 10.61
C LYS A 505 9.23 -9.53 9.68
N VAL A 506 7.92 -9.45 9.57
CA VAL A 506 7.22 -8.47 8.74
C VAL A 506 6.73 -7.33 9.63
N TYR A 507 7.05 -6.10 9.25
CA TYR A 507 6.53 -4.89 9.87
C TYR A 507 5.48 -4.28 8.94
N VAL A 508 4.39 -3.78 9.51
CA VAL A 508 3.31 -3.13 8.77
C VAL A 508 2.96 -1.81 9.44
N ALA A 509 2.74 -0.76 8.66
CA ALA A 509 2.17 0.48 9.15
C ALA A 509 0.63 0.40 9.13
N LEU A 510 0.00 0.63 10.28
CA LEU A 510 -1.45 0.82 10.42
C LEU A 510 -1.70 2.30 10.75
N THR A 511 -1.96 3.10 9.72
CA THR A 511 -1.68 4.54 9.79
C THR A 511 -2.67 5.33 10.64
N ASN A 512 -3.95 4.94 10.63
CA ASN A 512 -5.05 5.53 11.41
C ASN A 512 -6.40 4.90 11.02
N ASN A 513 -7.37 4.96 11.93
CA ASN A 513 -8.77 4.71 11.61
C ASN A 513 -9.72 5.47 12.54
N THR A 514 -10.17 6.66 12.11
CA THR A 514 -11.09 7.49 12.91
C THR A 514 -12.51 6.93 13.03
N LYS A 515 -12.81 5.80 12.37
CA LYS A 515 -14.09 5.09 12.49
C LYS A 515 -14.00 3.91 13.46
N ARG A 516 -12.82 3.50 13.90
CA ARG A 516 -12.62 2.48 14.93
C ARG A 516 -13.14 2.99 16.28
N GLY A 517 -13.85 2.15 17.03
CA GLY A 517 -14.38 2.47 18.36
C GLY A 517 -15.56 3.45 18.37
N VAL A 518 -16.06 3.89 17.21
CA VAL A 518 -17.24 4.78 17.11
C VAL A 518 -18.53 3.97 17.18
N ASP A 519 -19.58 4.52 17.79
CA ASP A 519 -20.90 3.89 17.86
C ASP A 519 -21.41 3.46 16.48
N GLY A 520 -21.73 2.16 16.34
CA GLY A 520 -22.18 1.55 15.09
C GLY A 520 -21.08 1.06 14.16
N ALA A 521 -19.81 1.25 14.52
CA ALA A 521 -18.63 0.70 13.82
C ALA A 521 -17.95 -0.40 14.63
N ALA A 522 -16.84 -0.93 14.10
CA ALA A 522 -16.01 -1.91 14.79
C ALA A 522 -15.46 -1.32 16.10
N ALA A 523 -15.54 -2.05 17.20
CA ALA A 523 -14.88 -1.66 18.44
C ALA A 523 -13.35 -1.71 18.28
N ALA A 524 -12.63 -1.05 19.19
CA ALA A 524 -11.21 -1.30 19.38
C ALA A 524 -10.99 -2.77 19.74
N ASP A 525 -9.89 -3.33 19.24
CA ASP A 525 -9.48 -4.71 19.46
C ASP A 525 -7.95 -4.79 19.49
N GLU A 526 -7.38 -5.98 19.78
CA GLU A 526 -5.94 -6.15 20.01
C GLU A 526 -5.11 -6.23 18.72
N ALA A 527 -5.77 -6.19 17.55
CA ALA A 527 -5.15 -6.41 16.23
C ALA A 527 -4.49 -5.16 15.64
#